data_AF-A0A9E6BRG8-F1
#
_entry.id   AF-A0A9E6BRG8-F1
#
_cell.length_a   1.000
_cell.length_b   1.000
_cell.length_c   1.000
_cell.angle_alpha   90.00
_cell.angle_beta   90.00
_cell.angle_gamma   90.00
#
_symmetry.space_group_name_H-M   'P 1'
#
loop_
_entity.id
_entity.type
_entity.pdbx_description
1 polymer ?
#
loop_
_entity_poly.entity_id
_entity_poly.type
_entity_poly.pdbx_seq_one_letter_code
_entity_poly.pdbx_strand_id
1 'polypeptide(L)' 'MARQDRSWNGTIQDCEFYVSNDPEKFDTLAVKVTFRKTKEPQKVTCEPVRGRYVLVRALSEVNGRPWASIAELGVIGRE' A
#
# COMPACT_ATOMS: atom_id res chain seq x y z
N MET A 1 5.35 -3.10 -3.56
CA MET A 1 5.08 -4.55 -3.73
C MET A 1 4.93 -4.82 -5.21
N ALA A 2 5.79 -5.65 -5.78
CA ALA A 2 5.62 -6.12 -7.16
C ALA A 2 5.32 -7.62 -7.13
N ARG A 3 4.58 -8.11 -8.13
CA ARG A 3 4.52 -9.55 -8.42
C ARG A 3 5.95 -10.07 -8.60
N GLN A 4 6.19 -11.30 -8.15
CA GLN A 4 7.53 -11.92 -8.22
C GLN A 4 7.79 -12.66 -9.54
N ASP A 5 6.91 -12.50 -10.53
CA ASP A 5 7.14 -12.98 -11.89
C ASP A 5 7.98 -12.00 -12.71
N ARG A 6 8.14 -12.21 -14.02
CA ARG A 6 8.96 -11.34 -14.89
C ARG A 6 8.31 -9.99 -15.22
N SER A 7 7.03 -9.80 -14.92
CA SER A 7 6.26 -8.62 -15.29
C SER A 7 6.37 -7.52 -14.25
N TRP A 8 6.28 -6.28 -14.72
CA TRP A 8 6.10 -5.11 -13.85
C TRP A 8 4.67 -4.58 -13.86
N ASN A 9 3.80 -5.14 -14.70
CA ASN A 9 2.44 -4.63 -14.86
C ASN A 9 1.68 -4.71 -13.54
N GLY A 10 1.14 -3.56 -13.14
CA GLY A 10 0.43 -3.43 -11.87
C GLY A 10 1.34 -3.16 -10.69
N THR A 11 2.63 -2.85 -10.88
CA THR A 11 3.47 -2.40 -9.77
C THR A 11 3.02 -1.00 -9.38
N ILE A 12 2.52 -0.84 -8.15
CA ILE A 12 2.03 0.44 -7.64
C ILE A 12 3.21 1.39 -7.45
N GLN A 13 3.06 2.64 -7.90
CA GLN A 13 3.99 3.74 -7.66
C GLN A 13 3.47 4.59 -6.49
N ASP A 14 2.47 5.42 -6.69
CA ASP A 14 1.91 6.25 -5.64
C ASP A 14 0.78 5.50 -4.92
N CYS A 15 0.82 5.54 -3.59
CA CYS A 15 -0.10 4.82 -2.74
C CYS A 15 -0.43 5.62 -1.49
N GLU A 16 -1.65 5.45 -1.00
CA GLU A 16 -2.10 5.96 0.28
C GLU A 16 -2.58 4.81 1.15
N PHE A 17 -2.32 4.91 2.44
CA PHE A 17 -2.79 3.98 3.45
C PHE A 17 -3.69 4.71 4.43
N TYR A 18 -4.79 4.07 4.79
CA TYR A 18 -5.75 4.56 5.77
C TYR A 18 -5.97 3.48 6.82
N VAL A 19 -6.27 3.90 8.05
CA VAL A 19 -6.55 2.99 9.16
C VAL A 19 -7.87 3.39 9.82
N SER A 20 -8.73 2.41 10.10
CA SER A 20 -10.04 2.66 10.71
C SER A 20 -10.48 1.53 11.65
N ASN A 21 -11.42 1.84 12.53
CA ASN A 21 -12.17 0.86 13.31
C ASN A 21 -13.55 0.55 12.69
N ASP A 22 -13.94 1.30 11.67
CA ASP A 22 -15.18 1.14 10.91
C ASP A 22 -14.81 0.66 9.49
N PRO A 23 -15.32 -0.49 9.02
CA PRO A 23 -14.99 -1.03 7.70
C PRO A 23 -15.52 -0.17 6.54
N GLU A 24 -16.42 0.78 6.79
CA GLU A 24 -17.02 1.64 5.76
C GLU A 24 -16.45 3.06 5.72
N LYS A 25 -15.68 3.48 6.75
CA LYS A 25 -15.17 4.86 6.87
C LYS A 25 -13.65 4.88 6.95
N PHE A 26 -12.99 5.58 6.02
CA PHE A 26 -11.53 5.72 5.94
C PHE A 26 -11.12 7.20 5.77
N ASP A 27 -11.52 8.03 6.72
CA ASP A 27 -11.39 9.49 6.59
C ASP A 27 -9.99 10.00 6.95
N THR A 28 -9.22 9.24 7.73
CA THR A 28 -7.89 9.64 8.21
C THR A 28 -6.78 8.94 7.43
N LEU A 29 -6.03 9.73 6.65
CA LEU A 29 -4.82 9.28 5.97
C LEU A 29 -3.74 8.92 7.00
N ALA A 30 -3.25 7.68 6.96
CA ALA A 30 -2.15 7.23 7.82
C ALA A 30 -0.79 7.57 7.19
N VAL A 31 -0.62 7.32 5.90
CA VAL A 31 0.61 7.69 5.15
C VAL A 31 0.35 7.72 3.66
N LYS A 32 1.00 8.67 2.97
CA LYS A 32 1.14 8.69 1.51
C LYS A 32 2.59 8.38 1.14
N VAL A 33 2.79 7.53 0.15
CA VAL A 33 4.12 7.05 -0.25
C VAL A 33 4.22 6.86 -1.75
N THR A 34 5.42 7.09 -2.29
CA THR A 34 5.82 6.71 -3.64
C THR A 34 6.80 5.55 -3.55
N PHE A 35 6.39 4.36 -4.00
CA PHE A 35 7.22 3.17 -4.02
C PHE A 35 8.24 3.20 -5.17
N ARG A 36 9.39 2.58 -4.92
CA ARG A 36 10.38 2.32 -5.97
C ARG A 36 9.93 1.13 -6.83
N LYS A 37 10.26 1.17 -8.13
CA LYS A 37 10.11 0.02 -9.04
C LYS A 37 11.15 -1.04 -8.74
N THR A 38 10.87 -1.85 -7.72
CA THR A 38 11.69 -2.98 -7.31
C THR A 38 10.84 -4.17 -6.86
N LYS A 39 11.42 -5.38 -6.91
CA LYS A 39 10.84 -6.61 -6.38
C LYS A 39 11.14 -6.83 -4.90
N GLU A 40 12.11 -6.12 -4.32
CA GLU A 40 12.37 -6.23 -2.90
C GLU A 40 11.17 -5.71 -2.06
N PRO A 41 10.93 -6.28 -0.87
CA PRO A 41 9.99 -5.71 0.09
C PRO A 41 10.34 -4.27 0.43
N GLN A 42 9.33 -3.42 0.52
CA GLN A 42 9.49 -2.00 0.86
C GLN A 42 8.68 -1.69 2.11
N LYS A 43 9.37 -1.28 3.18
CA LYS A 43 8.76 -0.89 4.45
C LYS A 43 8.35 0.58 4.41
N VAL A 44 7.11 0.86 4.83
CA VAL A 44 6.56 2.20 4.98
C VAL A 44 6.09 2.35 6.42
N THR A 45 6.40 3.49 7.04
CA THR A 45 6.05 3.79 8.43
C THR A 45 5.09 4.96 8.48
N CYS A 46 4.23 4.98 9.50
CA CYS A 46 3.34 6.08 9.85
C CYS A 46 3.43 6.31 11.36
N GLU A 47 2.84 7.41 11.83
CA GLU A 47 2.61 7.59 13.26
C GLU A 47 1.76 6.42 13.80
N PRO A 48 2.04 5.90 15.01
CA PRO A 48 1.27 4.81 15.58
C PRO A 48 -0.23 5.14 15.64
N VAL A 49 -1.03 4.32 14.97
CA VAL A 49 -2.48 4.48 14.89
C VAL A 49 -3.17 3.20 15.33
N ARG A 50 -4.25 3.32 16.11
CA ARG A 50 -5.09 2.19 16.52
C ARG A 50 -6.22 2.00 15.52
N GLY A 51 -6.31 0.81 14.93
CA GLY A 51 -7.41 0.45 14.05
C GLY A 51 -7.48 -1.05 13.81
N ARG A 52 -8.62 -1.49 13.28
CA ARG A 52 -8.87 -2.88 12.90
C ARG A 52 -8.73 -3.11 11.39
N TYR A 53 -8.99 -2.08 10.60
CA TYR A 53 -9.02 -2.15 9.14
C TYR A 53 -7.94 -1.26 8.55
N VAL A 54 -7.27 -1.76 7.51
CA VAL A 54 -6.32 -1.01 6.69
C VAL A 54 -6.85 -0.96 5.26
N LEU A 55 -7.00 0.24 4.71
CA LEU A 55 -7.29 0.44 3.29
C LEU A 55 -6.01 0.83 2.57
N VAL A 56 -5.69 0.11 1.50
CA VAL A 56 -4.58 0.41 0.60
C VAL A 56 -5.17 1.01 -0.68
N ARG A 57 -4.88 2.29 -0.93
CA ARG A 57 -5.37 3.03 -2.10
C ARG A 57 -4.23 3.24 -3.10
N ALA A 58 -4.20 2.44 -4.15
CA ALA A 58 -3.28 2.62 -5.27
C ALA A 58 -3.72 3.83 -6.10
N LEU A 59 -2.85 4.83 -6.23
CA LEU A 59 -3.12 6.04 -7.00
C LEU A 59 -2.53 5.97 -8.41
N SER A 60 -1.38 5.31 -8.56
CA SER A 60 -0.70 5.17 -9.85
C SER A 60 0.07 3.85 -9.96
N GLU A 61 0.28 3.41 -11.19
CA GLU A 61 1.15 2.28 -11.55
C GLU A 61 2.46 2.85 -12.13
N VAL A 62 3.59 2.16 -11.93
CA VAL A 62 4.94 2.65 -12.29
C VAL A 62 5.13 2.98 -13.78
N ASN A 63 4.25 2.54 -14.68
CA ASN A 63 4.24 2.86 -16.10
C ASN A 63 2.93 3.56 -16.53
N GLY A 64 2.15 4.11 -15.59
CA GLY A 64 0.93 4.87 -15.86
C GLY A 64 -0.26 4.05 -16.37
N ARG A 65 -0.30 2.75 -16.07
CA ARG A 65 -1.33 1.82 -16.57
C ARG A 65 -2.47 1.61 -15.58
N PRO A 66 -3.66 1.15 -16.02
CA PRO A 66 -4.86 1.05 -15.19
C PRO A 66 -4.90 -0.22 -14.31
N TRP A 67 -3.74 -0.77 -13.94
CA TRP A 67 -3.65 -2.02 -13.18
C TRP A 67 -2.92 -1.79 -11.86
N ALA A 68 -3.27 -2.56 -10.84
CA ALA A 68 -2.55 -2.62 -9.57
C ALA A 68 -2.45 -4.08 -9.12
N SER A 69 -1.32 -4.44 -8.52
CA SER A 69 -1.02 -5.78 -8.07
C SER A 69 -0.10 -5.73 -6.86
N ILE A 70 -0.31 -6.69 -5.96
CA ILE A 70 0.28 -6.74 -4.64
C ILE A 70 0.58 -8.22 -4.37
N ALA A 71 1.85 -8.57 -4.17
CA ALA A 71 2.24 -9.96 -3.86
C ALA A 71 2.07 -10.28 -2.36
N GLU A 72 2.71 -9.50 -1.49
CA GLU A 72 2.74 -9.70 -0.03
C GLU A 72 2.53 -8.39 0.76
N LEU A 73 1.46 -8.30 1.53
CA LEU A 73 1.16 -7.14 2.39
C LEU A 73 1.25 -7.56 3.86
N GLY A 74 2.11 -6.89 4.63
CA GLY A 74 2.23 -7.08 6.08
C GLY A 74 1.99 -5.78 6.84
N VAL A 75 1.42 -5.88 8.03
CA VAL A 75 1.21 -4.76 8.96
C VAL A 75 2.14 -4.92 10.15
N ILE A 76 2.84 -3.83 10.52
CA ILE A 76 3.71 -3.80 11.70
C ILE A 76 2.93 -3.13 12.82
N GLY A 77 2.61 -3.88 13.86
CA GLY A 77 1.88 -3.41 15.04
C GLY A 77 2.49 -3.94 16.33
N ARG A 78 1.94 -3.48 17.45
CA ARG A 78 2.17 -4.08 18.77
C ARG A 78 0.85 -4.70 19.24
N GLU A 79 0.96 -5.83 19.93
CA GLU A 79 -0.14 -6.49 20.63
C GLU A 79 -0.49 -5.75 21.93
#